data_AF-A0A1B0FQ29-F1
#
_entry.id   AF-A0A1B0FQ29-F1
#
_cell.length_a   1.000
_cell.length_b   1.000
_cell.length_c   1.000
_cell.angle_alpha   90.00
_cell.angle_beta   90.00
_cell.angle_gamma   90.00
#
_symmetry.space_group_name_H-M   'P 1'
#
loop_
_entity.id
_entity.type
_entity.pdbx_description
1 polymer ?
#
loop_
_entity_poly.entity_id
_entity_poly.type
_entity_poly.pdbx_seq_one_letter_code
_entity_poly.pdbx_strand_id
1 'polypeptide(L)'
;MQSRRHRTWCAGNPDCEDPKYVCEDLVSDYETAEELLRKYPARFRTLRYEDLSLNPYEMAQEVLQFYGLPVDAMVEEFLDSHTKVNIGGVSSTYRDSKSAPFHWKQDLKQNEIKRIQSQCTEAMKLWGYRKIDNFTDYARTFDPITLPPPFT
;
A
#
# COMPACT_ATOMS: atom_id res chain seq x y z
N MET A 1 0.31 9.86 2.48
CA MET A 1 0.31 10.93 3.50
C MET A 1 -0.92 10.96 4.41
N GLN A 2 -2.14 10.71 3.91
CA GLN A 2 -3.35 10.80 4.76
C GLN A 2 -3.29 9.99 6.06
N SER A 3 -2.73 8.78 6.01
CA SER A 3 -2.53 7.89 7.16
C SER A 3 -1.61 8.49 8.26
N ARG A 4 -0.73 9.43 7.90
CA ARG A 4 0.27 10.07 8.77
C ARG A 4 -0.10 11.50 9.17
N ARG A 5 -1.03 12.16 8.46
CA ARG A 5 -1.48 13.54 8.71
C ARG A 5 -1.95 13.79 10.14
N HIS A 6 -2.59 12.80 10.76
CA HIS A 6 -3.13 12.91 12.12
C HIS A 6 -2.13 12.48 13.20
N ARG A 7 -0.84 12.31 12.84
CA ARG A 7 0.22 11.90 13.76
C ARG A 7 0.95 13.12 14.27
N THR A 8 1.09 13.22 15.59
CA THR A 8 1.84 14.29 16.25
C THR A 8 3.30 14.33 15.82
N TRP A 9 3.91 13.19 15.53
CA TRP A 9 5.29 13.10 15.04
C TRP A 9 5.47 13.56 13.58
N CYS A 10 4.38 13.69 12.82
CA CYS A 10 4.45 14.05 11.40
C CYS A 10 4.06 15.50 11.13
N ALA A 11 3.27 16.12 12.00
CA ALA A 11 2.86 17.51 11.84
C ALA A 11 4.07 18.44 11.78
N GLY A 12 4.24 19.14 10.65
CA GLY A 12 5.35 20.07 10.44
C GLY A 12 6.67 19.38 10.08
N ASN A 13 6.70 18.05 9.90
CA ASN A 13 7.86 17.32 9.45
C ASN A 13 7.74 17.01 7.94
N PRO A 14 8.54 17.67 7.07
CA PRO A 14 8.43 17.52 5.63
C PRO A 14 8.68 16.09 5.15
N ASP A 15 9.51 15.31 5.83
CA ASP A 15 9.88 13.94 5.42
C ASP A 15 8.68 13.00 5.35
N CYS A 16 7.62 13.28 6.11
CA CYS A 16 6.41 12.46 6.12
C CYS A 16 5.14 13.20 5.67
N GLU A 17 5.17 14.53 5.61
CA GLU A 17 4.04 15.39 5.24
C GLU A 17 4.13 15.90 3.79
N ASP A 18 5.31 16.14 3.24
CA ASP A 18 5.47 16.62 1.86
C ASP A 18 5.50 15.44 0.87
N PRO A 19 4.60 15.41 -0.13
CA PRO A 19 4.59 14.37 -1.15
C PRO A 19 5.93 14.23 -1.88
N LYS A 20 6.68 15.33 -2.02
CA LYS A 20 7.96 15.33 -2.72
C LYS A 20 8.93 14.35 -2.07
N TYR A 21 9.23 14.52 -0.78
CA TYR A 21 10.22 13.69 -0.08
C TYR A 21 9.74 12.24 0.04
N VAL A 22 8.48 12.04 0.40
CA VAL A 22 7.91 10.67 0.50
C VAL A 22 7.99 9.93 -0.83
N CYS A 23 7.82 10.62 -1.95
CA CYS A 23 7.87 9.98 -3.27
C CYS A 23 9.29 9.84 -3.82
N GLU A 24 10.22 10.72 -3.45
CA GLU A 24 11.66 10.51 -3.67
C GLU A 24 12.13 9.25 -2.93
N ASP A 25 11.72 9.07 -1.67
CA ASP A 25 12.00 7.85 -0.90
C ASP A 25 11.43 6.60 -1.57
N LEU A 26 10.19 6.66 -2.08
CA LEU A 26 9.60 5.52 -2.80
C LEU A 26 10.37 5.17 -4.09
N VAL A 27 10.95 6.14 -4.80
CA VAL A 27 11.82 5.86 -5.95
C VAL A 27 13.10 5.18 -5.48
N SER A 28 13.74 5.70 -4.44
CA SER A 28 14.95 5.09 -3.85
C SER A 28 14.70 3.66 -3.33
N ASP A 29 13.54 3.42 -2.72
CA ASP A 29 13.12 2.10 -2.25
C ASP A 29 12.95 1.12 -3.42
N TYR A 30 12.45 1.59 -4.56
CA TYR A 30 12.29 0.76 -5.76
C TYR A 30 13.64 0.33 -6.31
N GLU A 31 14.57 1.27 -6.45
CA GLU A 31 15.94 0.99 -6.91
C GLU A 31 16.64 0.01 -5.97
N THR A 32 16.50 0.22 -4.65
CA THR A 32 17.04 -0.69 -3.64
C THR A 32 16.41 -2.08 -3.72
N ALA A 33 15.09 -2.15 -3.93
CA ALA A 33 14.39 -3.42 -4.09
C ALA A 33 14.87 -4.19 -5.31
N GLU A 34 15.09 -3.52 -6.44
CA GLU A 34 15.66 -4.12 -7.66
C GLU A 34 17.04 -4.75 -7.39
N GLU A 35 17.92 -4.02 -6.69
CA GLU A 35 19.24 -4.54 -6.31
C GLU A 35 19.14 -5.75 -5.37
N LEU A 36 18.28 -5.69 -4.36
CA LEU A 36 18.10 -6.75 -3.37
C LEU A 36 17.47 -8.00 -3.99
N LEU A 37 16.52 -7.85 -4.91
CA LEU A 37 15.93 -8.98 -5.65
C LEU A 37 16.98 -9.67 -6.51
N ARG A 38 17.85 -8.90 -7.18
CA ARG A 38 18.95 -9.49 -7.97
C ARG A 38 19.97 -10.21 -7.09
N LYS A 39 20.29 -9.65 -5.93
CA LYS A 39 21.33 -10.20 -5.03
C LYS A 39 20.81 -11.37 -4.19
N TYR A 40 19.54 -11.34 -3.81
CA TYR A 40 18.92 -12.25 -2.85
C TYR A 40 17.52 -12.73 -3.29
N PRO A 41 17.37 -13.31 -4.50
CA PRO A 41 16.06 -13.64 -5.07
C PRO A 41 15.23 -14.64 -4.24
N ALA A 42 15.89 -15.46 -3.41
CA ALA A 42 15.23 -16.43 -2.52
C ALA A 42 15.09 -15.95 -1.07
N ARG A 43 15.54 -14.73 -0.73
CA ARG A 43 15.55 -14.21 0.66
C ARG A 43 14.98 -12.81 0.79
N PHE A 44 14.76 -12.12 -0.32
CA PHE A 44 14.11 -10.82 -0.38
C PHE A 44 12.94 -10.88 -1.35
N ARG A 45 11.81 -10.30 -0.95
CA ARG A 45 10.59 -10.20 -1.76
C ARG A 45 9.92 -8.87 -1.46
N THR A 46 9.34 -8.26 -2.49
CA THR A 46 8.44 -7.12 -2.37
C THR A 46 7.00 -7.58 -2.26
N LEU A 47 6.19 -6.88 -1.46
CA LEU A 47 4.77 -7.13 -1.31
C LEU A 47 4.03 -5.80 -1.34
N ARG A 48 3.09 -5.65 -2.28
CA ARG A 48 2.25 -4.46 -2.36
C ARG A 48 1.06 -4.60 -1.41
N TYR A 49 0.81 -3.56 -0.63
CA TYR A 49 -0.19 -3.56 0.44
C TYR A 49 -1.61 -3.85 -0.09
N GLU A 50 -1.96 -3.30 -1.25
CA GLU A 50 -3.27 -3.50 -1.87
C GLU A 50 -3.51 -4.96 -2.24
N ASP A 51 -2.52 -5.66 -2.79
CA ASP A 51 -2.67 -7.06 -3.21
C ASP A 51 -2.90 -7.97 -1.99
N LEU A 52 -2.12 -7.77 -0.92
CA LEU A 52 -2.34 -8.43 0.37
C LEU A 52 -3.73 -8.13 0.94
N SER A 53 -4.17 -6.88 0.85
CA SER A 53 -5.44 -6.45 1.45
C SER A 53 -6.66 -6.95 0.67
N LEU A 54 -6.54 -7.12 -0.65
CA LEU A 54 -7.61 -7.64 -1.50
C LEU A 54 -7.73 -9.18 -1.42
N ASN A 55 -6.59 -9.86 -1.30
CA ASN A 55 -6.51 -11.33 -1.28
C ASN A 55 -5.74 -11.83 -0.03
N PRO A 56 -6.20 -11.53 1.20
CA PRO A 56 -5.43 -11.75 2.41
C PRO A 56 -5.07 -13.22 2.68
N TYR A 57 -5.94 -14.15 2.29
CA TYR A 57 -5.73 -15.59 2.50
C TYR A 57 -4.58 -16.11 1.61
N GLU A 58 -4.70 -15.94 0.30
CA GLU A 58 -3.69 -16.39 -0.67
C GLU A 58 -2.34 -15.70 -0.43
N MET A 59 -2.34 -14.37 -0.28
CA MET A 59 -1.11 -13.61 -0.10
C MET A 59 -0.41 -13.93 1.23
N ALA A 60 -1.14 -14.19 2.31
CA ALA A 60 -0.53 -14.62 3.58
C ALA A 60 0.12 -16.01 3.44
N GLN A 61 -0.55 -16.95 2.76
CA GLN A 61 0.00 -18.27 2.49
C GLN A 61 1.28 -18.19 1.66
N GLU A 62 1.29 -17.40 0.59
CA GLU A 62 2.49 -17.18 -0.22
C GLU A 62 3.66 -16.56 0.55
N VAL A 63 3.38 -15.60 1.44
CA VAL A 63 4.40 -14.97 2.28
C VAL A 63 4.99 -15.98 3.25
N LEU A 64 4.16 -16.80 3.91
CA LEU A 64 4.64 -17.85 4.81
C LEU A 64 5.49 -18.87 4.07
N GLN A 65 5.03 -19.35 2.91
CA GLN A 65 5.76 -20.29 2.08
C GLN A 65 7.11 -19.73 1.62
N PHE A 66 7.17 -18.45 1.22
CA PHE A 66 8.41 -17.78 0.85
C PHE A 66 9.45 -17.81 1.98
N TYR A 67 9.01 -17.64 3.23
CA TYR A 67 9.88 -17.73 4.41
C TYR A 67 10.10 -19.16 4.94
N GLY A 68 9.58 -20.19 4.25
CA GLY A 68 9.70 -21.58 4.66
C GLY A 68 8.90 -21.92 5.92
N LEU A 69 7.87 -21.12 6.23
CA LEU A 69 6.98 -21.34 7.36
C LEU A 69 5.76 -22.15 6.92
N PRO A 70 5.30 -23.13 7.72
CA PRO A 70 4.08 -23.86 7.43
C PRO A 70 2.86 -22.94 7.54
N VAL A 71 1.85 -23.19 6.71
CA VAL A 71 0.54 -22.55 6.84
C VAL A 71 -0.24 -23.30 7.91
N ASP A 72 -0.56 -22.61 9.01
CA ASP A 72 -1.35 -23.12 10.12
C ASP A 72 -2.80 -22.63 10.03
N ALA A 73 -3.78 -23.46 10.41
CA ALA A 73 -5.19 -23.10 10.42
C ALA A 73 -5.47 -21.85 11.28
N MET A 74 -4.69 -21.59 12.33
CA MET A 74 -4.79 -20.38 13.15
C MET A 74 -4.53 -19.09 12.34
N VAL A 75 -3.78 -19.17 11.25
CA VAL A 75 -3.58 -18.02 10.35
C VAL A 75 -4.90 -17.67 9.67
N GLU A 76 -5.63 -18.66 9.16
CA GLU A 76 -6.93 -18.44 8.52
C GLU A 76 -7.96 -17.91 9.51
N GLU A 77 -7.99 -18.44 10.74
CA GLU A 77 -8.86 -17.92 11.81
C GLU A 77 -8.53 -16.47 12.18
N PHE A 78 -7.23 -16.13 12.25
CA PHE A 78 -6.80 -14.76 12.48
C PHE A 78 -7.27 -13.84 11.35
N LEU A 79 -7.07 -14.25 10.10
CA LEU A 79 -7.51 -13.47 8.94
C LEU A 79 -9.03 -13.29 8.94
N ASP A 80 -9.79 -14.34 9.26
CA ASP A 80 -11.25 -14.31 9.30
C ASP A 80 -11.78 -13.29 10.31
N SER A 81 -11.19 -13.29 11.51
CA SER A 81 -11.60 -12.43 12.61
C SER A 81 -11.14 -10.97 12.45
N HIS A 82 -10.01 -10.72 11.79
CA HIS A 82 -9.38 -9.40 11.76
C HIS A 82 -9.56 -8.64 10.44
N THR A 83 -9.85 -9.30 9.31
CA THR A 83 -9.80 -8.64 7.99
C THR A 83 -11.15 -8.23 7.40
N LYS A 84 -12.23 -8.37 8.17
CA LYS A 84 -13.63 -8.13 7.71
C LYS A 84 -14.34 -6.95 8.36
N VAL A 85 -13.89 -6.49 9.52
CA VAL A 85 -14.59 -5.47 10.32
C VAL A 85 -13.63 -4.45 10.89
N ASN A 86 -14.07 -3.19 10.94
CA ASN A 86 -13.30 -2.10 11.52
C ASN A 86 -13.59 -2.00 13.02
N ILE A 87 -12.62 -2.41 13.85
CA ILE A 87 -12.71 -2.30 15.32
C ILE A 87 -11.46 -1.60 15.84
N GLY A 88 -11.60 -0.77 16.87
CA GLY A 88 -10.47 -0.17 17.59
C GLY A 88 -9.81 1.03 16.91
N GLY A 89 -8.70 1.48 17.50
CA GLY A 89 -7.98 2.68 17.09
C GLY A 89 -6.92 2.42 16.02
N VAL A 90 -6.06 3.40 15.82
CA VAL A 90 -5.01 3.50 14.77
C VAL A 90 -4.24 2.21 14.48
N SER A 91 -3.80 1.51 15.53
CA SER A 91 -2.94 0.32 15.42
C SER A 91 -3.69 -0.99 15.54
N SER A 92 -5.02 -0.95 15.45
CA SER A 92 -5.83 -2.16 15.48
C SER A 92 -5.64 -2.97 14.22
N THR A 93 -5.53 -4.28 14.39
CA THR A 93 -5.50 -5.29 13.34
C THR A 93 -6.88 -5.60 12.79
N TYR A 94 -7.96 -5.22 13.49
CA TYR A 94 -9.33 -5.36 13.00
C TYR A 94 -9.67 -4.26 11.98
N ARG A 95 -9.61 -4.62 10.70
CA ARG A 95 -9.95 -3.76 9.57
C ARG A 95 -10.74 -4.51 8.53
N ASP A 96 -11.68 -3.84 7.87
CA ASP A 96 -12.13 -4.33 6.57
C ASP A 96 -11.00 -4.11 5.55
N SER A 97 -10.29 -5.20 5.28
CA SER A 97 -9.10 -5.22 4.42
C SER A 97 -9.41 -4.78 3.00
N LYS A 98 -10.60 -5.04 2.47
CA LYS A 98 -10.94 -4.71 1.07
C LYS A 98 -11.20 -3.23 0.86
N SER A 99 -11.66 -2.50 1.89
CA SER A 99 -11.92 -1.07 1.81
C SER A 99 -10.76 -0.21 2.28
N ALA A 100 -9.99 -0.68 3.28
CA ALA A 100 -8.92 0.09 3.93
C ALA A 100 -7.91 0.77 2.96
N PRO A 101 -7.35 0.08 1.93
CA PRO A 101 -6.38 0.69 1.02
C PRO A 101 -6.95 1.82 0.15
N PHE A 102 -8.26 1.89 -0.01
CA PHE A 102 -8.93 2.81 -0.95
C PHE A 102 -9.61 4.00 -0.27
N HIS A 103 -9.57 4.10 1.07
CA HIS A 103 -10.19 5.17 1.84
C HIS A 103 -9.71 6.57 1.44
N TRP A 104 -8.45 6.69 1.00
CA TRP A 104 -7.88 7.98 0.55
C TRP A 104 -8.69 8.64 -0.58
N LYS A 105 -9.41 7.86 -1.40
CA LYS A 105 -10.27 8.38 -2.47
C LYS A 105 -11.45 9.21 -1.95
N GLN A 106 -11.86 8.98 -0.70
CA GLN A 106 -12.92 9.73 -0.02
C GLN A 106 -12.35 10.78 0.93
N ASP A 107 -11.21 10.47 1.56
CA ASP A 107 -10.64 11.31 2.62
C ASP A 107 -9.86 12.52 2.09
N LEU A 108 -9.23 12.41 0.92
CA LEU A 108 -8.42 13.47 0.34
C LEU A 108 -9.25 14.33 -0.62
N LYS A 109 -8.99 15.64 -0.61
CA LYS A 109 -9.60 16.55 -1.59
C LYS A 109 -8.96 16.37 -2.96
N GLN A 110 -9.71 16.66 -4.02
CA GLN A 110 -9.22 16.52 -5.40
C GLN A 110 -7.93 17.31 -5.67
N ASN A 111 -7.79 18.51 -5.11
CA ASN A 111 -6.58 19.32 -5.26
C ASN A 111 -5.38 18.70 -4.53
N GLU A 112 -5.58 18.09 -3.36
CA GLU A 112 -4.54 17.34 -2.66
C GLU A 112 -4.10 16.13 -3.50
N ILE A 113 -5.05 15.37 -4.05
CA ILE A 113 -4.76 14.21 -4.92
C ILE A 113 -4.02 14.64 -6.19
N LYS A 114 -4.42 15.74 -6.84
CA LYS A 114 -3.70 16.30 -8.00
C LYS A 114 -2.26 16.68 -7.65
N ARG A 115 -2.06 17.38 -6.53
CA ARG A 115 -0.73 17.76 -6.05
C ARG A 115 0.15 16.52 -5.81
N ILE A 116 -0.37 15.54 -5.07
CA ILE A 116 0.35 14.30 -4.77
C ILE A 116 0.77 13.59 -6.05
N GLN A 117 -0.16 13.31 -6.97
CA GLN A 117 0.15 12.60 -8.21
C GLN A 117 1.14 13.37 -9.11
N SER A 118 1.09 14.71 -9.09
CA SER A 118 2.05 15.53 -9.83
C SER A 118 3.48 15.40 -9.31
N GLN A 119 3.65 15.30 -7.98
CA GLN A 119 4.96 15.13 -7.33
C GLN A 119 5.43 13.67 -7.35
N CYS A 120 4.50 12.71 -7.40
CA CYS A 120 4.79 11.28 -7.28
C CYS A 120 4.72 10.53 -8.62
N THR A 121 4.78 11.22 -9.77
CA THR A 121 4.56 10.58 -11.07
C THR A 121 5.51 9.42 -11.33
N GLU A 122 6.81 9.56 -11.01
CA GLU A 122 7.77 8.47 -11.22
C GLU A 122 7.56 7.33 -10.23
N ALA A 123 7.45 7.62 -8.93
CA ALA A 123 7.15 6.61 -7.92
C ALA A 123 5.89 5.79 -8.26
N MET A 124 4.82 6.45 -8.67
CA MET A 124 3.58 5.78 -9.08
C MET A 124 3.81 4.85 -10.27
N LYS A 125 4.56 5.30 -11.29
CA LYS A 125 4.87 4.49 -12.46
C LYS A 125 5.70 3.25 -12.08
N LEU A 126 6.77 3.43 -11.30
CA LEU A 126 7.65 2.34 -10.87
C LEU A 126 6.88 1.28 -10.05
N TRP A 127 6.02 1.73 -9.12
CA TRP A 127 5.25 0.84 -8.26
C TRP A 127 3.93 0.32 -8.87
N GLY A 128 3.67 0.61 -10.15
CA GLY A 128 2.50 0.09 -10.86
C GLY A 128 1.18 0.74 -10.45
N TYR A 129 1.17 2.05 -10.20
CA TYR A 129 -0.02 2.82 -9.87
C TYR A 129 -0.42 3.80 -10.99
N ARG A 130 -1.71 3.83 -11.30
CA ARG A 130 -2.29 4.73 -12.31
C ARG A 130 -2.57 6.11 -11.74
N LYS A 131 -2.54 7.12 -12.62
CA LYS A 131 -3.02 8.46 -12.30
C LYS A 131 -4.50 8.61 -12.61
N ILE A 132 -5.17 9.48 -11.86
CA ILE A 132 -6.53 9.94 -12.11
C ILE A 132 -6.47 11.07 -13.13
N ASP A 133 -6.94 10.80 -14.34
CA ASP A 133 -7.07 11.82 -15.38
C ASP A 133 -8.41 12.55 -15.30
N ASN A 134 -9.48 11.84 -14.91
CA ASN A 134 -10.82 12.40 -14.75
C ASN A 134 -11.32 12.24 -13.30
N PHE A 135 -11.64 13.37 -12.68
CA PHE A 135 -12.12 13.43 -11.29
C PHE A 135 -13.66 13.33 -11.17
N THR A 136 -14.37 13.09 -12.27
CA THR A 136 -15.81 12.84 -12.25
C THR A 136 -16.08 11.42 -11.72
N ASP A 137 -16.78 11.30 -10.59
CA ASP A 137 -17.13 10.03 -9.91
C ASP A 137 -15.93 9.07 -9.66
N TYR A 138 -14.71 9.63 -9.61
CA TYR A 138 -13.49 8.83 -9.51
C TYR A 138 -13.44 7.98 -8.23
N ALA A 139 -14.00 8.46 -7.12
CA ALA A 139 -13.94 7.76 -5.85
C ALA A 139 -14.57 6.35 -5.92
N ARG A 140 -15.61 6.20 -6.76
CA ARG A 140 -16.30 4.92 -6.99
C ARG A 140 -15.68 4.10 -8.12
N THR A 141 -15.27 4.75 -9.20
CA THR A 141 -14.93 4.09 -10.46
C THR A 141 -13.44 3.87 -10.68
N PHE A 142 -12.59 4.63 -9.99
CA PHE A 142 -11.15 4.58 -10.19
C PHE A 142 -10.52 3.41 -9.42
N ASP A 143 -9.74 2.62 -10.16
CA ASP A 143 -8.85 1.59 -9.64
C ASP A 143 -7.39 2.06 -9.81
N PRO A 144 -6.66 2.35 -8.72
CA PRO A 144 -5.28 2.82 -8.83
C PRO A 144 -4.30 1.73 -9.28
N ILE A 145 -4.68 0.44 -9.22
CA ILE A 145 -3.76 -0.68 -9.36
C ILE A 145 -3.50 -1.00 -10.84
N THR A 146 -2.23 -1.22 -11.17
CA THR A 146 -1.81 -1.84 -12.44
C THR A 146 -1.37 -3.28 -12.14
N LEU A 147 -1.75 -4.20 -13.04
CA LEU A 147 -1.36 -5.60 -13.01
C LEU A 147 -0.48 -5.94 -14.24
N PRO A 148 0.53 -6.82 -14.09
CA PRO A 148 0.97 -7.42 -12.82
C PRO A 148 1.66 -6.38 -11.90
N PRO A 149 1.79 -6.65 -10.59
CA PRO A 149 2.62 -5.81 -9.72
C PRO A 149 4.08 -5.80 -10.19
N PRO A 150 4.88 -4.80 -9.79
CA PRO A 150 6.31 -4.84 -10.03
C PRO A 150 6.96 -6.05 -9.36
N PHE A 151 8.02 -6.58 -10.00
CA PHE A 151 8.85 -7.66 -9.47
C PHE A 151 8.15 -9.01 -9.24
N THR A 152 6.98 -9.23 -9.84
CA THR A 152 6.33 -10.56 -9.90
C THR A 152 6.82 -11.40 -11.06
#